data_AF-A0A1Y3BPM6-F1
#
_entry.id   AF-A0A1Y3BPM6-F1
#
_cell.length_a   1.000
_cell.length_b   1.000
_cell.length_c   1.000
_cell.angle_alpha   90.00
_cell.angle_beta   90.00
_cell.angle_gamma   90.00
#
_symmetry.space_group_name_H-M   'P 1'
#
loop_
_entity.id
_entity.type
_entity.pdbx_description
1 polymer ?
#
loop_
_entity_poly.entity_id
_entity_poly.type
_entity_poly.pdbx_seq_one_letter_code
_entity_poly.pdbx_strand_id
1 'polypeptide(L)'
;IKSTESPTEQQQQTERKTLAGKRAGLSNAKEIKKELAELKKRNEKTMSKLNDDISGKNAKTVFRDRKTGKIREIEKELKEKQEKDEQEAIKQAEKQAVYDRWSKGVVQREEQLEKIENELHEMSKPLARYKDDDDLDELLRNQDRQDDP
;
A
#
# COMPACT_ATOMS: atom_id res chain seq x y z
N ILE A 1 51.27 -79.61 -13.11
CA ILE A 1 50.41 -78.71 -12.31
C ILE A 1 51.06 -77.34 -12.38
N LYS A 2 50.59 -76.43 -13.24
CA LYS A 2 51.07 -75.05 -13.34
C LYS A 2 49.90 -74.14 -12.99
N SER A 3 50.06 -73.42 -11.89
CA SER A 3 49.09 -72.48 -11.32
C SER A 3 49.01 -71.23 -12.20
N THR A 4 47.80 -70.84 -12.58
CA THR A 4 47.53 -69.58 -13.28
C THR A 4 47.11 -68.53 -12.25
N GLU A 5 48.03 -67.64 -11.91
CA GLU A 5 47.74 -66.43 -11.13
C GLU A 5 46.81 -65.51 -11.94
N SER A 6 45.75 -65.03 -11.30
CA SER A 6 44.78 -64.08 -11.85
C SER A 6 45.25 -62.65 -11.58
N PRO A 7 45.27 -61.74 -12.57
CA PRO A 7 45.73 -60.38 -12.33
C PRO A 7 44.63 -59.56 -11.63
N THR A 8 44.96 -58.99 -10.48
CA THR A 8 44.11 -58.05 -9.74
C THR A 8 43.88 -56.76 -10.55
N GLU A 9 42.64 -56.54 -10.99
CA GLU A 9 42.20 -55.28 -11.57
C GLU A 9 42.08 -54.19 -10.48
N GLN A 10 43.07 -53.31 -10.41
CA GLN A 10 42.92 -52.03 -9.73
C GLN A 10 42.08 -51.09 -10.62
N GLN A 11 40.76 -51.24 -10.56
CA GLN A 11 39.84 -50.30 -11.22
C GLN A 11 39.85 -48.98 -10.46
N GLN A 12 40.41 -47.95 -11.09
CA GLN A 12 40.27 -46.56 -10.69
C GLN A 12 38.76 -46.22 -10.61
N GLN A 13 38.25 -46.02 -9.40
CA GLN A 13 36.87 -45.60 -9.16
C GLN A 13 36.67 -44.16 -9.65
N THR A 14 36.50 -43.99 -10.97
CA THR A 14 35.86 -42.79 -11.48
C THR A 14 34.38 -42.91 -11.12
N GLU A 15 33.90 -42.04 -10.23
CA GLU A 15 32.50 -42.01 -9.83
C GLU A 15 31.63 -41.82 -11.08
N ARG A 16 30.96 -42.88 -11.53
CA ARG A 16 30.02 -42.80 -12.66
C ARG A 16 28.88 -41.89 -12.23
N LYS A 17 28.79 -40.70 -12.84
CA LYS A 17 27.68 -39.77 -12.63
C LYS A 17 26.65 -39.96 -13.73
N THR A 18 25.39 -39.79 -13.36
CA THR A 18 24.24 -39.76 -14.27
C THR A 18 24.24 -38.45 -15.08
N LEU A 19 23.48 -38.40 -16.16
CA LEU A 19 23.28 -37.17 -16.96
C LEU A 19 22.75 -36.00 -16.11
N ALA A 20 22.01 -36.31 -15.04
CA ALA A 20 21.52 -35.35 -14.06
C ALA A 20 22.60 -34.85 -13.07
N GLY A 21 23.85 -35.31 -13.20
CA GLY A 21 24.97 -34.95 -12.34
C GLY A 21 25.03 -35.69 -11.00
N LYS A 22 24.08 -36.61 -10.73
CA LYS A 22 24.03 -37.42 -9.51
C LYS A 22 24.88 -38.69 -9.61
N ARG A 23 25.41 -39.20 -8.51
CA ARG A 23 26.15 -40.47 -8.43
C ARG A 23 25.26 -41.64 -8.88
N ALA A 24 25.80 -42.52 -9.72
CA ALA A 24 25.11 -43.71 -10.20
C ALA A 24 25.38 -44.92 -9.29
N GLY A 25 24.39 -45.79 -9.11
CA GLY A 25 24.47 -47.02 -8.30
C GLY A 25 23.72 -46.97 -6.97
N LEU A 26 23.83 -48.05 -6.18
CA LEU A 26 23.18 -48.16 -4.86
C LEU A 26 23.84 -47.20 -3.87
N SER A 27 23.07 -46.26 -3.31
CA SER A 27 23.55 -45.20 -2.42
C SER A 27 22.71 -45.13 -1.15
N ASN A 28 23.29 -44.67 -0.04
CA ASN A 28 22.57 -44.52 1.23
C ASN A 28 21.72 -43.22 1.24
N ALA A 29 20.61 -43.20 1.97
CA ALA A 29 19.73 -42.03 2.08
C ALA A 29 20.43 -40.77 2.62
N LYS A 30 21.38 -40.93 3.55
CA LYS A 30 22.19 -39.81 4.08
C LYS A 30 23.09 -39.18 3.00
N GLU A 31 23.67 -40.02 2.15
CA GLU A 31 24.55 -39.60 1.06
C GLU A 31 23.76 -38.86 -0.03
N ILE A 32 22.59 -39.39 -0.40
CA ILE A 32 21.68 -38.76 -1.37
C ILE A 32 21.27 -37.35 -0.91
N LYS A 33 20.95 -37.17 0.38
CA LYS A 33 20.59 -35.86 0.94
C LYS A 33 21.76 -34.87 0.86
N LYS A 34 22.98 -35.31 1.21
CA LYS A 34 24.18 -34.48 1.17
C LYS A 34 24.49 -34.04 -0.27
N GLU A 35 24.45 -34.99 -1.21
CA GLU A 35 24.67 -34.74 -2.62
C GLU A 35 23.62 -33.77 -3.20
N LEU A 36 22.34 -33.95 -2.88
CA LEU A 36 21.28 -33.05 -3.35
C LEU A 36 21.47 -31.62 -2.82
N ALA A 37 21.92 -31.47 -1.58
CA ALA A 37 22.25 -30.17 -0.99
C ALA A 37 23.45 -29.52 -1.69
N GLU A 38 24.50 -30.28 -2.01
CA GLU A 38 25.66 -29.79 -2.76
C GLU A 38 25.29 -29.39 -4.19
N LEU A 39 24.48 -30.20 -4.87
CA LEU A 39 23.99 -29.93 -6.22
C LEU A 39 23.11 -28.66 -6.23
N LYS A 40 22.22 -28.50 -5.25
CA LYS A 40 21.42 -27.29 -5.06
C LYS A 40 22.31 -26.05 -4.85
N LYS A 41 23.29 -26.13 -3.95
CA LYS A 41 24.26 -25.03 -3.71
C LYS A 41 25.05 -24.68 -4.97
N ARG A 42 25.45 -25.67 -5.76
CA ARG A 42 26.17 -25.46 -7.02
C ARG A 42 25.27 -24.76 -8.04
N ASN A 43 24.03 -25.23 -8.20
CA ASN A 43 23.06 -24.62 -9.11
C ASN A 43 22.72 -23.18 -8.71
N GLU A 44 22.58 -22.92 -7.42
CA GLU A 44 22.35 -21.58 -6.89
C GLU A 44 23.53 -20.65 -7.18
N LYS A 45 24.77 -21.10 -6.95
CA LYS A 45 25.99 -20.35 -7.30
C LYS A 45 26.13 -20.11 -8.81
N THR A 46 25.69 -21.04 -9.64
CA THR A 46 25.69 -20.81 -11.10
C THR A 46 24.63 -19.80 -11.49
N MET A 47 23.41 -19.90 -10.95
CA MET A 47 22.32 -18.97 -11.21
C MET A 47 22.62 -17.56 -10.71
N SER A 48 23.26 -17.43 -9.54
CA SER A 48 23.64 -16.13 -8.98
C SER A 48 24.75 -15.41 -9.78
N LYS A 49 25.48 -16.14 -10.62
CA LYS A 49 26.53 -15.58 -11.50
C LYS A 49 26.00 -15.16 -12.87
N LEU A 50 24.78 -15.54 -13.23
CA LEU A 50 24.18 -15.14 -14.49
C LEU A 50 23.74 -13.68 -14.42
N ASN A 51 23.83 -12.97 -15.55
CA ASN A 51 23.29 -11.62 -15.68
C ASN A 51 21.76 -11.64 -15.55
N ASP A 52 21.18 -10.55 -15.07
CA ASP A 52 19.74 -10.42 -14.82
C ASP A 52 18.88 -10.67 -16.07
N ASP A 53 19.35 -10.26 -17.25
CA ASP A 53 18.68 -10.51 -18.54
C ASP A 53 18.59 -12.00 -18.89
N ILE A 54 19.62 -12.78 -18.54
CA ILE A 54 19.69 -14.21 -18.82
C ILE A 54 19.00 -15.01 -17.71
N SER A 55 19.17 -14.58 -16.46
CA SER A 55 18.55 -15.23 -15.30
C SER A 55 17.04 -14.97 -15.21
N GLY A 56 16.53 -13.90 -15.83
CA GLY A 56 15.13 -13.48 -15.73
C GLY A 56 14.71 -13.02 -14.32
N LYS A 57 15.67 -12.79 -13.41
CA LYS A 57 15.41 -12.53 -11.99
C LYS A 57 14.54 -11.31 -11.74
N ASN A 58 14.63 -10.30 -12.61
CA ASN A 58 13.92 -9.03 -12.53
C ASN A 58 13.01 -8.78 -13.75
N ALA A 59 12.57 -9.83 -14.44
CA ALA A 59 11.68 -9.69 -15.59
C ALA A 59 10.33 -9.11 -15.17
N LYS A 60 9.90 -8.01 -15.82
CA LYS A 60 8.60 -7.37 -15.55
C LYS A 60 7.46 -8.34 -15.86
N THR A 61 6.49 -8.42 -14.95
CA THR A 61 5.30 -9.24 -15.15
C THR A 61 4.39 -8.61 -16.21
N VAL A 62 4.09 -9.35 -17.28
CA VAL A 62 3.20 -8.90 -18.35
C VAL A 62 1.80 -9.43 -18.10
N PHE A 63 0.87 -8.53 -17.80
CA PHE A 63 -0.54 -8.88 -17.64
C PHE A 63 -1.24 -8.82 -18.99
N ARG A 64 -2.03 -9.85 -19.30
CA ARG A 64 -2.78 -9.94 -20.55
C ARG A 64 -4.24 -10.18 -20.27
N ASP A 65 -5.08 -9.59 -21.11
CA ASP A 65 -6.50 -9.87 -21.05
C ASP A 65 -6.80 -11.29 -21.54
N ARG A 66 -7.53 -12.08 -20.74
CA ARG A 66 -7.82 -13.50 -21.00
C ARG A 66 -8.59 -13.68 -22.32
N LYS A 67 -9.46 -12.73 -22.66
CA LYS A 67 -10.36 -12.82 -23.81
C LYS A 67 -9.72 -12.27 -25.09
N THR A 68 -9.04 -11.13 -25.00
CA THR A 68 -8.49 -10.44 -26.18
C THR A 68 -6.99 -10.65 -26.39
N GLY A 69 -6.26 -11.20 -25.41
CA GLY A 69 -4.81 -11.43 -25.48
C GLY A 69 -3.95 -10.16 -25.44
N LYS A 70 -4.57 -8.98 -25.44
CA LYS A 70 -3.89 -7.68 -25.41
C LYS A 70 -3.15 -7.50 -24.08
N ILE A 71 -1.98 -6.87 -24.16
CA ILE A 71 -1.18 -6.52 -22.99
C ILE A 71 -1.88 -5.39 -22.25
N ARG A 72 -2.11 -5.57 -20.96
CA ARG A 72 -2.69 -4.54 -20.08
C ARG A 72 -1.56 -3.69 -19.50
N GLU A 73 -1.68 -2.40 -19.66
CA GLU A 73 -0.79 -1.42 -19.05
C GLU A 73 -1.35 -1.01 -17.68
N ILE A 74 -1.05 -1.80 -16.65
CA ILE A 74 -1.61 -1.63 -15.29
C ILE A 74 -1.37 -0.22 -14.74
N GLU A 75 -0.20 0.35 -14.97
CA GLU A 75 0.13 1.70 -14.49
C GLU A 75 -0.80 2.76 -15.06
N LYS A 76 -1.20 2.62 -16.35
CA LYS A 76 -2.14 3.55 -16.97
C LYS A 76 -3.56 3.32 -16.48
N GLU A 77 -3.98 2.06 -16.34
CA GLU A 77 -5.29 1.69 -15.80
C GLU A 77 -5.47 2.21 -14.36
N LEU A 78 -4.44 2.10 -13.53
CA LEU A 78 -4.45 2.63 -12.16
C LEU A 78 -4.55 4.16 -12.13
N LYS A 79 -3.80 4.85 -12.98
CA LYS A 79 -3.87 6.32 -13.09
C LYS A 79 -5.25 6.78 -13.55
N GLU A 80 -5.78 6.18 -14.61
CA GLU A 80 -7.11 6.52 -15.13
C GLU A 80 -8.19 6.24 -14.08
N LYS A 81 -8.06 5.15 -13.31
CA LYS A 81 -8.97 4.86 -12.21
C LYS A 81 -8.88 5.91 -11.10
N GLN A 82 -7.67 6.31 -10.70
CA GLN A 82 -7.48 7.37 -9.70
C GLN A 82 -8.11 8.69 -10.17
N GLU A 83 -7.87 9.11 -11.41
CA GLU A 83 -8.48 10.33 -11.96
C GLU A 83 -10.02 10.26 -11.97
N LYS A 84 -10.60 9.09 -12.28
CA LYS A 84 -12.05 8.88 -12.21
C LYS A 84 -12.57 8.95 -10.79
N ASP A 85 -11.91 8.27 -9.85
CA ASP A 85 -12.29 8.26 -8.44
C ASP A 85 -12.22 9.68 -7.85
N GLU A 86 -11.20 10.47 -8.22
CA GLU A 86 -11.07 11.89 -7.84
C GLU A 86 -12.20 12.75 -8.40
N GLN A 87 -12.52 12.61 -9.69
CA GLN A 87 -13.64 13.33 -10.30
C GLN A 87 -14.99 12.97 -9.68
N GLU A 88 -15.19 11.69 -9.36
CA GLU A 88 -16.39 11.23 -8.67
C GLU A 88 -16.47 11.78 -7.25
N ALA A 89 -15.36 11.81 -6.52
CA ALA A 89 -15.29 12.39 -5.19
C ALA A 89 -15.65 13.89 -5.21
N ILE A 90 -15.15 14.65 -6.18
CA ILE A 90 -15.51 16.08 -6.35
C ILE A 90 -17.02 16.22 -6.57
N LYS A 91 -17.59 15.45 -7.51
CA LYS A 91 -19.03 15.48 -7.79
C LYS A 91 -19.88 15.06 -6.58
N GLN A 92 -19.40 14.10 -5.79
CA GLN A 92 -20.09 13.68 -4.56
C GLN A 92 -20.02 14.77 -3.49
N ALA A 93 -18.87 15.43 -3.32
CA ALA A 93 -18.72 16.54 -2.40
C ALA A 93 -19.63 17.73 -2.78
N GLU A 94 -19.72 18.07 -4.06
CA GLU A 94 -20.65 19.11 -4.56
C GLU A 94 -22.10 18.77 -4.23
N LYS A 95 -22.52 17.52 -4.49
CA LYS A 95 -23.86 17.06 -4.14
C LYS A 95 -24.10 17.12 -2.64
N GLN A 96 -23.15 16.62 -1.84
CA GLN A 96 -23.25 16.66 -0.38
C GLN A 96 -23.38 18.09 0.12
N ALA A 97 -22.59 19.04 -0.37
CA ALA A 97 -22.72 20.45 0.02
C ALA A 97 -24.11 21.03 -0.29
N VAL A 98 -24.70 20.68 -1.44
CA VAL A 98 -26.08 21.07 -1.79
C VAL A 98 -27.08 20.41 -0.83
N TYR A 99 -26.92 19.12 -0.54
CA TYR A 99 -27.76 18.39 0.41
C TYR A 99 -27.63 18.91 1.83
N ASP A 100 -26.45 19.30 2.29
CA ASP A 100 -26.23 19.88 3.62
C ASP A 100 -26.91 21.23 3.74
N ARG A 101 -26.82 22.06 2.69
CA ARG A 101 -27.52 23.34 2.63
C ARG A 101 -29.04 23.18 2.62
N TRP A 102 -29.55 22.12 1.96
CA TRP A 102 -30.98 21.83 1.91
C TRP A 102 -31.48 21.21 3.22
N SER A 103 -30.78 20.21 3.73
CA SER A 103 -31.20 19.40 4.87
C SER A 103 -31.23 20.20 6.17
N LYS A 104 -30.36 21.20 6.31
CA LYS A 104 -30.40 22.15 7.43
C LYS A 104 -31.47 23.22 7.18
N GLY A 105 -32.37 23.40 8.15
CA GLY A 105 -33.35 24.49 8.10
C GLY A 105 -32.67 25.87 8.05
N VAL A 106 -33.32 26.85 7.42
CA VAL A 106 -32.80 28.23 7.35
C VAL A 106 -32.57 28.81 8.75
N VAL A 107 -33.55 28.64 9.64
CA VAL A 107 -33.47 29.08 11.05
C VAL A 107 -32.29 28.45 11.79
N GLN A 108 -32.05 27.14 11.62
CA GLN A 108 -30.93 26.45 12.27
C GLN A 108 -29.57 27.00 11.83
N ARG A 109 -29.46 27.44 10.56
CA ARG A 109 -28.23 28.05 10.06
C ARG A 109 -28.04 29.47 10.60
N GLU A 110 -29.11 30.25 10.65
CA GLU A 110 -29.09 31.61 11.22
C GLU A 110 -28.72 31.58 12.71
N GLU A 111 -29.38 30.73 13.50
CA GLU A 111 -29.07 30.52 14.92
C GLU A 111 -27.62 30.08 15.14
N GLN A 112 -27.09 29.21 14.27
CA GLN A 112 -25.70 28.76 14.36
C GLN A 112 -24.71 29.91 14.07
N LEU A 113 -25.00 30.74 13.08
CA LEU A 113 -24.15 31.88 12.74
C LEU A 113 -24.16 32.92 13.85
N GLU A 114 -25.34 33.30 14.34
CA GLU A 114 -25.50 34.24 15.44
C GLU A 114 -24.79 33.73 16.71
N LYS A 115 -24.91 32.43 17.01
CA LYS A 115 -24.21 31.82 18.13
C LYS A 115 -22.69 31.91 17.99
N ILE A 116 -22.15 31.66 16.80
CA ILE A 116 -20.69 31.75 16.55
C ILE A 116 -20.21 33.21 16.69
N GLU A 117 -20.96 34.17 16.15
CA GLU A 117 -20.64 35.59 16.26
C GLU A 117 -20.66 36.05 17.73
N ASN A 118 -21.69 35.67 18.47
CA ASN A 118 -21.80 35.95 19.91
C ASN A 118 -20.66 35.27 20.71
N GLU A 119 -20.36 34.00 20.45
CA GLU A 119 -19.26 33.29 21.12
C GLU A 119 -17.91 33.95 20.84
N LEU A 120 -17.65 34.35 19.59
CA LEU A 120 -16.42 35.04 19.22
C LEU A 120 -16.31 36.41 19.91
N HIS A 121 -17.42 37.14 19.98
CA HIS A 121 -17.50 38.42 20.68
C HIS A 121 -17.21 38.24 22.17
N GLU A 122 -17.91 37.33 22.85
CA GLU A 122 -17.69 37.02 24.28
C GLU A 122 -16.28 36.51 24.57
N MET A 123 -15.68 35.69 23.70
CA MET A 123 -14.30 35.21 23.86
C MET A 123 -13.26 36.34 23.78
N SER A 124 -13.58 37.43 23.07
CA SER A 124 -12.71 38.60 22.97
C SER A 124 -12.76 39.51 24.19
N LYS A 125 -13.79 39.35 25.04
CA LYS A 125 -14.02 40.21 26.20
C LYS A 125 -13.06 39.87 27.34
N PRO A 126 -12.63 40.89 28.11
CA PRO A 126 -11.88 40.66 29.34
C PRO A 126 -12.75 39.97 30.41
N LEU A 127 -12.13 39.19 31.31
CA LEU A 127 -12.82 38.44 32.36
C LEU A 127 -13.68 39.33 33.28
N ALA A 128 -13.26 40.58 33.51
CA ALA A 128 -13.99 41.55 34.32
C ALA A 128 -14.49 42.69 33.42
N ARG A 129 -15.76 43.07 33.61
CA ARG A 129 -16.37 44.24 32.96
C ARG A 129 -15.97 45.52 33.69
N TYR A 130 -15.69 46.56 32.92
CA TYR A 130 -15.39 47.90 33.45
C TYR A 130 -16.63 48.79 33.42
N LYS A 131 -16.56 49.94 34.11
CA LYS A 131 -17.67 50.90 34.16
C LYS A 131 -17.95 51.56 32.81
N ASP A 132 -16.90 51.73 31.99
CA ASP A 132 -16.95 52.37 30.68
C ASP A 132 -16.95 51.31 29.55
N ASP A 133 -17.67 50.20 29.75
CA ASP A 133 -17.79 49.10 28.80
C ASP A 133 -18.81 49.44 27.71
N ASP A 134 -18.35 49.55 26.45
CA ASP A 134 -19.17 49.96 25.31
C ASP A 134 -20.36 49.01 25.08
N ASP A 135 -20.18 47.70 25.31
CA ASP A 135 -21.25 46.70 25.16
C ASP A 135 -22.37 46.91 26.19
N LEU A 136 -22.00 47.27 27.42
CA LEU A 136 -22.96 47.55 28.49
C LEU A 136 -23.73 48.83 28.17
N ASP A 137 -23.04 49.85 27.69
CA ASP A 137 -23.64 51.11 27.30
C ASP A 137 -24.62 50.94 26.11
N GLU A 138 -24.26 50.15 25.11
CA GLU A 138 -25.15 49.82 23.99
C GLU A 138 -26.38 49.04 24.45
N LEU A 139 -26.21 48.04 25.31
CA LEU A 139 -27.31 47.29 25.91
C LEU A 139 -28.29 48.21 26.67
N LEU A 140 -27.77 49.15 27.48
CA LEU A 140 -28.57 50.11 28.23
C LEU A 140 -29.25 51.16 27.34
N ARG A 141 -28.65 51.50 26.20
CA ARG A 141 -29.25 52.38 25.18
C ARG A 141 -30.40 51.71 24.43
N ASN A 142 -30.27 50.42 24.12
CA ASN A 142 -31.29 49.65 23.42
C ASN A 142 -32.43 49.17 24.32
N GLN A 143 -32.33 49.36 25.63
CA GLN A 143 -33.39 48.99 26.57
C GLN A 143 -34.57 49.97 26.49
N ASP A 144 -35.70 49.48 26.00
CA ASP A 144 -36.95 50.24 25.97
C ASP A 144 -37.41 50.63 27.39
N ARG A 145 -37.51 51.94 27.64
CA ARG A 145 -38.05 52.50 28.89
C ARG A 145 -39.50 52.91 28.66
N GLN A 146 -40.40 52.23 29.36
CA GLN A 146 -41.86 52.39 29.21
C GLN A 146 -42.38 53.82 29.49
N ASP A 147 -41.60 54.64 30.20
CA ASP A 147 -41.97 56.01 30.60
C ASP A 147 -41.16 57.09 29.84
N ASP A 148 -40.48 56.74 28.75
CA ASP A 148 -39.84 57.71 27.84
C ASP A 148 -40.86 58.10 26.75
N PRO A 149 -41.31 59.37 26.66
CA PRO A 149 -42.39 59.79 25.76
C PRO A 149 -42.05 59.69 24.26
#